data_AF-A0ABD2FR45-F1
#
_entry.id   AF-A0ABD2FR45-F1
#
_cell.length_a   1.000
_cell.length_b   1.000
_cell.length_c   1.000
_cell.angle_alpha   90.00
_cell.angle_beta   90.00
_cell.angle_gamma   90.00
#
_symmetry.space_group_name_H-M   'P 1'
#
loop_
_entity.id
_entity.type
_entity.pdbx_description
1 polymer ?
#
loop_
_entity_poly.entity_id
_entity_poly.type
_entity_poly.pdbx_seq_one_letter_code
_entity_poly.pdbx_strand_id
1 'polypeptide(L)'
;MEREMGRRIGAAGAVLQSLYRTVVTKRELSQKAKLSVYRAIFVPTLTYGHEGWVMTERTRSRIQAAEMGFLRRVAGVSLRDKVRSSVIREGLRVEPLPPSGT
;
A
#
# COMPACT_ATOMS: atom_id res chain seq x y z
N MET A 1 -15.40 -14.35 2.03
CA MET A 1 -14.48 -13.40 2.70
C MET A 1 -13.14 -13.28 1.96
N GLU A 2 -12.32 -14.33 1.85
CA GLU A 2 -11.01 -14.24 1.15
C GLU A 2 -11.11 -13.79 -0.34
N ARG A 3 -12.17 -14.19 -1.06
CA ARG A 3 -12.40 -13.75 -2.46
C ARG A 3 -12.67 -12.25 -2.58
N GLU A 4 -13.37 -11.66 -1.61
CA GLU A 4 -13.66 -10.22 -1.59
C GLU A 4 -12.36 -9.44 -1.35
N MET A 5 -11.54 -9.90 -0.43
CA MET A 5 -10.22 -9.35 -0.15
C MET A 5 -9.27 -9.47 -1.34
N GLY A 6 -9.26 -10.62 -2.02
CA GLY A 6 -8.52 -10.80 -3.27
C GLY A 6 -8.98 -9.82 -4.35
N ARG A 7 -10.29 -9.63 -4.53
CA ARG A 7 -10.86 -8.64 -5.45
C ARG A 7 -10.44 -7.21 -5.08
N ARG A 8 -10.48 -6.84 -3.80
CA ARG A 8 -10.08 -5.49 -3.35
C ARG A 8 -8.59 -5.22 -3.46
N ILE A 9 -7.74 -6.19 -3.15
CA ILE A 9 -6.29 -6.09 -3.40
C ILE A 9 -6.03 -5.92 -4.90
N GLY A 10 -6.75 -6.66 -5.74
CA GLY A 10 -6.71 -6.48 -7.20
C GLY A 10 -7.15 -5.09 -7.63
N ALA A 11 -8.26 -4.58 -7.09
CA ALA A 11 -8.78 -3.25 -7.39
C ALA A 11 -7.81 -2.13 -6.94
N ALA A 12 -7.26 -2.23 -5.72
CA ALA A 12 -6.24 -1.31 -5.22
C ALA A 12 -4.98 -1.36 -6.09
N GLY A 13 -4.56 -2.55 -6.53
CA GLY A 13 -3.48 -2.74 -7.49
C GLY A 13 -3.77 -2.10 -8.86
N ALA A 14 -5.00 -2.19 -9.35
CA ALA A 14 -5.42 -1.57 -10.61
C ALA A 14 -5.44 -0.04 -10.52
N VAL A 15 -5.94 0.52 -9.41
CA VAL A 15 -5.88 1.96 -9.12
C VAL A 15 -4.44 2.44 -9.02
N LEU A 16 -3.56 1.66 -8.38
CA LEU A 16 -2.15 1.98 -8.35
C LEU A 16 -1.54 1.96 -9.76
N GLN A 17 -1.88 0.99 -10.61
CA GLN A 17 -1.39 0.94 -11.98
C GLN A 17 -1.89 2.13 -12.82
N SER A 18 -3.15 2.53 -12.69
CA SER A 18 -3.68 3.69 -13.41
C SER A 18 -3.02 5.00 -12.95
N LEU A 19 -2.71 5.11 -11.66
CA LEU A 19 -1.99 6.25 -11.07
C LEU A 19 -0.47 6.17 -11.22
N TYR A 20 0.07 5.06 -11.75
CA TYR A 20 1.51 4.84 -11.80
C TYR A 20 2.21 5.89 -12.65
N ARG A 21 1.73 6.10 -13.89
CA ARG A 21 2.31 7.07 -14.84
C ARG A 21 2.09 8.52 -14.43
N THR A 22 0.96 8.82 -13.78
CA THR A 22 0.52 10.19 -13.49
C THR A 22 0.98 10.68 -12.13
N VAL A 23 1.03 9.81 -11.12
CA VAL A 23 1.35 10.16 -9.73
C VAL A 23 2.69 9.58 -9.31
N VAL A 24 2.93 8.28 -9.51
CA VAL A 24 4.07 7.59 -8.91
C VAL A 24 5.39 7.91 -9.63
N THR A 25 5.42 7.88 -10.96
CA THR A 25 6.63 8.16 -11.76
C THR A 25 6.88 9.64 -11.99
N LYS A 26 5.90 10.50 -11.72
CA LYS A 26 6.03 11.94 -11.99
C LYS A 26 7.02 12.56 -11.00
N ARG A 27 8.14 13.08 -11.53
CA ARG A 27 9.23 13.68 -10.73
C ARG A 27 8.82 15.00 -10.08
N GLU A 28 7.89 15.72 -10.71
CA GLU A 28 7.36 17.00 -10.21
C GLU A 28 6.52 16.84 -8.94
N LEU A 29 6.01 15.63 -8.68
CA LEU A 29 5.25 15.37 -7.47
C LEU A 29 6.17 15.00 -6.31
N SER A 30 6.02 15.70 -5.20
CA SER A 30 6.73 15.38 -3.97
C SER A 30 6.30 14.01 -3.44
N GLN A 31 7.20 13.34 -2.72
CA GLN A 31 6.88 12.08 -2.04
C GLN A 31 5.66 12.24 -1.12
N LYS A 32 5.52 13.40 -0.46
CA LYS A 32 4.37 13.74 0.39
C LYS A 32 3.05 13.74 -0.40
N ALA A 33 3.03 14.29 -1.61
CA ALA A 33 1.83 14.26 -2.46
C ALA A 33 1.48 12.83 -2.89
N LYS A 34 2.47 12.04 -3.30
CA LYS A 34 2.28 10.62 -3.67
C LYS A 34 1.72 9.81 -2.50
N LEU A 35 2.24 10.03 -1.29
CA LEU A 35 1.75 9.41 -0.07
C LEU A 35 0.35 9.87 0.32
N SER A 36 -0.01 11.13 0.05
CA SER A 36 -1.36 11.65 0.32
C SER A 36 -2.40 10.96 -0.57
N VAL A 37 -2.09 10.77 -1.86
CA VAL A 37 -2.94 10.01 -2.79
C VAL A 37 -3.11 8.57 -2.34
N TYR A 38 -2.04 7.93 -1.87
CA TYR A 38 -2.10 6.59 -1.30
C TYR A 38 -3.03 6.50 -0.07
N ARG A 39 -2.85 7.40 0.90
CA ARG A 39 -3.70 7.43 2.10
C ARG A 39 -5.16 7.74 1.77
N ALA A 40 -5.42 8.60 0.78
CA ALA A 40 -6.77 9.02 0.43
C ALA A 40 -7.54 8.00 -0.43
N ILE A 41 -6.84 7.21 -1.27
CA ILE A 41 -7.50 6.31 -2.24
C ILE A 41 -7.18 4.85 -1.94
N PHE A 42 -5.90 4.52 -1.76
CA PHE A 42 -5.47 3.13 -1.64
C PHE A 42 -5.83 2.53 -0.28
N VAL A 43 -5.65 3.29 0.81
CA VAL A 43 -5.98 2.83 2.16
C VAL A 43 -7.48 2.55 2.28
N PRO A 44 -8.41 3.46 1.95
CA PRO A 44 -9.85 3.16 1.96
C PRO A 44 -10.22 2.02 1.01
N THR A 45 -9.61 1.89 -0.17
CA THR A 45 -9.91 0.77 -1.07
C THR A 45 -9.56 -0.59 -0.44
N LEU A 46 -8.52 -0.63 0.41
CA LEU A 46 -8.11 -1.83 1.13
C LEU A 46 -8.84 -2.04 2.46
N THR A 47 -9.23 -0.98 3.17
CA THR A 47 -9.82 -1.05 4.52
C THR A 47 -11.34 -0.86 4.54
N TYR A 48 -11.95 -0.34 3.48
CA TYR A 48 -13.41 -0.19 3.41
C TYR A 48 -14.06 -1.57 3.47
N GLY A 49 -14.99 -1.76 4.41
CA GLY A 49 -15.64 -3.05 4.69
C GLY A 49 -14.78 -4.05 5.47
N HIS A 50 -13.79 -3.59 6.26
CA HIS A 50 -13.03 -4.45 7.19
C HIS A 50 -13.81 -4.85 8.45
N GLU A 51 -14.95 -4.21 8.74
CA GLU A 51 -15.76 -4.43 9.96
C GLU A 51 -16.20 -5.90 10.14
N GLY A 52 -16.21 -6.69 9.06
CA GLY A 52 -16.48 -8.12 9.11
C GLY A 52 -15.27 -9.02 8.81
N TRP A 53 -14.06 -8.48 8.69
CA TRP A 53 -12.86 -9.28 8.39
C TRP A 53 -12.32 -9.88 9.68
N VAL A 54 -12.24 -11.22 9.73
CA VAL A 54 -11.37 -11.86 10.71
C VAL A 54 -9.95 -11.45 10.36
N MET A 55 -9.33 -10.67 11.23
CA MET A 55 -7.94 -10.19 11.14
C MET A 55 -6.95 -11.36 11.30
N THR A 56 -6.98 -12.29 10.35
CA THR A 56 -6.04 -13.40 10.29
C THR A 56 -4.66 -12.88 9.88
N GLU A 57 -3.60 -13.57 10.31
CA GLU A 57 -2.23 -13.25 9.89
C GLU A 57 -2.07 -13.27 8.36
N ARG A 58 -2.83 -14.14 7.68
CA ARG A 58 -2.86 -14.24 6.22
C ARG A 58 -3.40 -12.96 5.58
N THR A 59 -4.50 -12.43 6.09
CA THR A 59 -5.08 -11.15 5.66
C THR A 59 -4.13 -10.00 5.90
N ARG A 60 -3.56 -9.92 7.12
CA ARG A 60 -2.56 -8.91 7.50
C ARG A 60 -1.36 -8.94 6.54
N SER A 61 -0.83 -10.12 6.25
CA SER A 61 0.30 -10.30 5.33
C SER A 61 -0.01 -9.84 3.91
N ARG A 62 -1.22 -10.10 3.41
CA ARG A 62 -1.63 -9.67 2.06
C ARG A 62 -1.81 -8.16 1.95
N ILE A 63 -2.36 -7.52 2.98
CA ILE A 63 -2.48 -6.06 3.06
C ILE A 63 -1.08 -5.43 3.09
N GLN A 64 -0.19 -5.97 3.93
CA GLN A 64 1.20 -5.49 3.99
C GLN A 64 1.94 -5.69 2.66
N ALA A 65 1.72 -6.79 1.96
CA ALA A 65 2.32 -7.01 0.64
C ALA A 65 1.84 -5.98 -0.39
N ALA A 66 0.53 -5.66 -0.39
CA ALA A 66 -0.04 -4.64 -1.26
C ALA A 66 0.52 -3.24 -0.95
N GLU A 67 0.57 -2.86 0.34
CA GLU A 67 1.19 -1.63 0.83
C GLU A 67 2.65 -1.52 0.39
N MET A 68 3.45 -2.57 0.62
CA MET A 68 4.87 -2.53 0.30
C MET A 68 5.12 -2.44 -1.20
N GLY A 69 4.22 -2.99 -2.03
CA GLY A 69 4.24 -2.78 -3.47
C GLY A 69 4.13 -1.30 -3.85
N PHE A 70 3.31 -0.53 -3.14
CA PHE A 70 3.19 0.92 -3.34
C PHE A 70 4.43 1.67 -2.84
N LEU A 71 4.79 1.46 -1.57
CA LEU A 71 5.86 2.22 -0.90
C LEU A 71 7.20 2.05 -1.60
N ARG A 72 7.52 0.83 -2.09
CA ARG A 72 8.72 0.58 -2.91
C ARG A 72 8.77 1.47 -4.13
N ARG A 73 7.66 1.63 -4.86
CA ARG A 73 7.60 2.46 -6.06
C ARG A 73 7.70 3.95 -5.75
N VAL A 74 7.12 4.42 -4.65
CA VAL A 74 7.27 5.82 -4.19
C VAL A 74 8.70 6.12 -3.77
N ALA A 75 9.35 5.18 -3.09
CA ALA A 75 10.76 5.28 -2.71
C ALA A 75 11.72 5.09 -3.90
N GLY A 76 11.22 4.65 -5.07
CA GLY A 76 12.06 4.32 -6.22
C GLY A 76 12.92 3.07 -6.03
N VAL A 77 12.55 2.20 -5.08
CA VAL A 77 13.28 0.99 -4.71
C VAL A 77 12.61 -0.23 -5.32
N SER A 78 13.39 -1.08 -5.96
CA SER A 78 12.94 -2.34 -6.54
C SER A 78 13.00 -3.50 -5.53
N LEU A 79 12.50 -4.67 -5.92
CA LEU A 79 12.70 -5.90 -5.13
C LEU A 79 14.15 -6.40 -5.18
N ARG A 80 14.92 -6.02 -6.21
CA ARG A 80 16.31 -6.46 -6.39
C ARG A 80 17.27 -5.76 -5.43
N ASP A 81 16.89 -4.58 -4.95
CA ASP A 81 17.70 -3.79 -4.00
C ASP A 81 17.69 -4.40 -2.59
N LYS A 82 16.84 -5.41 -2.34
CA LYS A 82 16.75 -6.15 -1.06
C LYS A 82 16.60 -5.26 0.18
N VAL A 83 16.11 -4.03 0.01
CA VAL A 83 15.87 -3.10 1.11
C VAL A 83 14.75 -3.62 1.99
N ARG A 84 14.98 -3.63 3.30
CA ARG A 84 14.01 -4.05 4.32
C ARG A 84 12.77 -3.15 4.28
N SER A 85 11.60 -3.75 4.43
CA SER A 85 10.32 -3.04 4.44
C SER A 85 10.24 -1.96 5.53
N SER A 86 10.85 -2.22 6.69
CA SER A 86 10.95 -1.24 7.79
C SER A 86 11.71 0.03 7.38
N VAL A 87 12.84 -0.13 6.70
CA VAL A 87 13.68 0.99 6.23
C VAL A 87 12.93 1.87 5.22
N ILE A 88 12.15 1.24 4.33
CA ILE A 88 11.33 1.98 3.35
C ILE A 88 10.22 2.77 4.07
N ARG A 89 9.55 2.16 5.04
CA ARG A 89 8.51 2.82 5.85
C ARG A 89 9.06 3.99 6.65
N GLU A 90 10.22 3.81 7.29
CA GLU A 90 10.92 4.84 8.03
C GLU A 90 11.32 6.01 7.13
N GLY A 91 11.92 5.73 5.97
CA GLY A 91 12.29 6.75 4.99
C GLY A 91 11.09 7.55 4.45
N LEU A 92 9.91 6.93 4.38
CA LEU A 92 8.67 7.57 3.95
C LEU A 92 7.82 8.12 5.10
N ARG A 93 8.21 7.91 6.37
CA ARG A 93 7.43 8.25 7.57
C ARG A 93 5.99 7.71 7.52
N VAL A 94 5.86 6.43 7.16
CA VAL A 94 4.58 5.73 7.03
C VAL A 94 4.47 4.61 8.07
N GLU A 95 3.39 4.62 8.84
CA GLU A 95 3.04 3.55 9.77
C GLU A 95 2.56 2.29 9.03
N PRO A 96 2.84 1.08 9.55
CA PRO A 96 2.38 -0.17 8.96
C PRO A 96 0.86 -0.31 8.96
N LEU A 97 0.31 -0.82 7.84
CA LEU A 97 -1.10 -1.23 7.74
C LEU A 97 -1.25 -2.76 7.82
N PRO A 98 -2.22 -3.29 8.60
CA PRO A 98 -3.03 -2.62 9.62
C PRO A 98 -2.19 -2.20 10.85
N PRO A 99 -2.61 -1.15 11.60
CA PRO A 99 -1.90 -0.69 12.78
C PRO A 99 -1.76 -1.82 13.80
N SER A 100 -0.61 -1.88 14.46
CA SER A 100 -0.22 -2.99 15.34
C SER A 100 -0.97 -3.03 16.68
N GLY A 101 -1.97 -2.16 16.90
CA GLY A 101 -2.73 -2.06 18.14
C GLY A 101 -4.23 -2.06 17.91
N THR A 102 -4.82 -3.26 17.95
CA THR A 102 -6.21 -3.58 18.31
C THR A 102 -6.23 -5.06 18.64
#